data_AF-W9GT39-F1
#
_entry.id   AF-W9GT39-F1
#
_cell.length_a   1.000
_cell.length_b   1.000
_cell.length_c   1.000
_cell.angle_alpha   90.00
_cell.angle_beta   90.00
_cell.angle_gamma   90.00
#
_symmetry.space_group_name_H-M   'P 1'
#
loop_
_entity.id
_entity.type
_entity.pdbx_description
1 polymer ?
#
loop_
_entity_poly.entity_id
_entity_poly.type
_entity_poly.pdbx_seq_one_letter_code
_entity_poly.pdbx_strand_id
1 'polypeptide(L)'
;LVGNGADNVLAAGSGNDTLIGGIGTDHLIGGAGADVFDFNDIGESAVGTSRDVIADFLGDTDKMNFSTIDADTSIDGNQAFSFIGSDAFNTIAGQLRFADGLLQGDVNGDQIVDFEVAVIGVTTMTGNDFVL
;
A
#
# COMPACT_ATOMS: atom_id res chain seq x y z
N LEU A 1 -8.18 13.36 -1.99
CA LEU A 1 -8.71 13.07 -3.34
C LEU A 1 -9.19 11.62 -3.36
N VAL A 2 -10.37 11.35 -3.93
CA VAL A 2 -10.92 9.99 -4.00
C VAL A 2 -11.25 9.69 -5.46
N GLY A 3 -10.78 8.55 -5.95
CA GLY A 3 -11.09 8.03 -7.27
C GLY A 3 -12.44 7.32 -7.31
N ASN A 4 -12.57 6.34 -8.19
CA ASN A 4 -13.79 5.56 -8.38
C ASN A 4 -13.45 4.08 -8.67
N GLY A 5 -14.31 3.37 -9.38
CA GLY A 5 -14.14 1.94 -9.69
C GLY A 5 -13.46 1.65 -11.02
N ALA A 6 -12.67 2.59 -11.53
CA ALA A 6 -11.96 2.51 -12.79
C ALA A 6 -10.58 3.13 -12.63
N ASP A 7 -9.66 2.81 -13.54
CA ASP A 7 -8.29 3.35 -13.56
C ASP A 7 -8.28 4.89 -13.52
N ASN A 8 -7.61 5.44 -12.52
CA ASN A 8 -7.54 6.87 -12.26
C ASN A 8 -6.10 7.38 -12.25
N VAL A 9 -5.94 8.65 -12.59
CA VAL A 9 -4.71 9.41 -12.34
C VAL A 9 -5.07 10.50 -11.34
N LEU A 10 -4.57 10.38 -10.12
CA LEU A 10 -4.87 11.28 -9.02
C LEU A 10 -3.61 12.09 -8.68
N ALA A 11 -3.69 13.41 -8.82
CA ALA A 11 -2.61 14.32 -8.44
C ALA A 11 -3.13 15.37 -7.45
N ALA A 12 -2.65 15.32 -6.21
CA ALA A 12 -3.17 16.17 -5.13
C ALA A 12 -2.50 17.56 -5.09
N GLY A 13 -1.20 17.62 -5.35
CA GLY A 13 -0.51 18.87 -5.70
C GLY A 13 0.30 19.44 -4.54
N SER A 14 -0.25 20.36 -3.77
CA SER A 14 0.45 20.94 -2.61
C SER A 14 -0.47 20.93 -1.40
N GLY A 15 0.06 20.55 -0.25
CA GLY A 15 -0.72 20.35 0.96
C GLY A 15 -0.43 18.99 1.55
N ASN A 16 -1.02 18.71 2.71
CA ASN A 16 -1.03 17.37 3.25
C ASN A 16 -2.33 16.72 2.80
N ASP A 17 -2.25 15.85 1.82
CA ASP A 17 -3.40 15.29 1.14
C ASP A 17 -3.60 13.82 1.49
N THR A 18 -4.84 13.35 1.41
CA THR A 18 -5.15 11.91 1.48
C THR A 18 -5.69 11.47 0.13
N LEU A 19 -5.05 10.47 -0.49
CA LEU A 19 -5.43 9.92 -1.78
C LEU A 19 -5.96 8.50 -1.60
N ILE A 20 -7.19 8.27 -2.06
CA ILE A 20 -7.81 6.94 -2.16
C ILE A 20 -8.03 6.68 -3.65
N GLY A 21 -7.33 5.71 -4.23
CA GLY A 21 -7.52 5.31 -5.63
C GLY A 21 -8.92 4.71 -5.83
N GLY A 22 -9.21 3.68 -5.04
CA GLY A 22 -10.42 2.89 -5.14
C GLY A 22 -10.13 1.58 -5.89
N ILE A 23 -11.13 1.05 -6.58
CA ILE A 23 -10.91 -0.13 -7.43
C ILE A 23 -10.38 0.33 -8.78
N GLY A 24 -9.33 -0.30 -9.29
CA GLY A 24 -8.80 -0.01 -10.61
C GLY A 24 -7.30 -0.24 -10.63
N THR A 25 -6.66 0.25 -11.69
CA THR A 25 -5.21 0.43 -11.72
C THR A 25 -4.90 1.91 -11.70
N ASP A 26 -4.57 2.41 -10.52
CA ASP A 26 -4.48 3.84 -10.25
C ASP A 26 -3.04 4.34 -10.23
N HIS A 27 -2.86 5.57 -10.71
CA HIS A 27 -1.62 6.33 -10.63
C HIS A 27 -1.79 7.47 -9.65
N LEU A 28 -1.15 7.34 -8.49
CA LEU A 28 -1.28 8.25 -7.36
C LEU A 28 -0.04 9.14 -7.25
N ILE A 29 -0.27 10.45 -7.17
CA ILE A 29 0.75 11.49 -7.10
C ILE A 29 0.37 12.42 -5.94
N GLY A 30 1.13 12.36 -4.84
CA GLY A 30 0.90 13.19 -3.66
C GLY A 30 1.26 14.65 -3.94
N GLY A 31 2.48 14.85 -4.45
CA GLY A 31 3.05 16.15 -4.67
C GLY A 31 3.84 16.65 -3.45
N ALA A 32 3.63 17.90 -3.07
CA ALA A 32 4.39 18.54 -2.00
C ALA A 32 3.60 18.57 -0.69
N GLY A 33 4.13 17.92 0.34
CA GLY A 33 3.60 17.94 1.70
C GLY A 33 3.81 16.60 2.36
N ALA A 34 3.03 16.31 3.40
CA ALA A 34 2.98 14.98 4.01
C ALA A 34 1.67 14.32 3.62
N ASP A 35 1.73 13.44 2.63
CA ASP A 35 0.57 12.83 1.99
C ASP A 35 0.29 11.43 2.55
N VAL A 36 -0.97 11.00 2.44
CA VAL A 36 -1.43 9.69 2.84
C VAL A 36 -2.04 8.98 1.63
N PHE A 37 -1.46 7.86 1.24
CA PHE A 37 -2.03 6.95 0.24
C PHE A 37 -2.81 5.87 0.99
N ASP A 38 -4.13 5.92 0.89
CA ASP A 38 -5.05 5.15 1.74
C ASP A 38 -5.71 4.01 0.97
N PHE A 39 -5.45 2.78 1.43
CA PHE A 39 -5.97 1.54 0.87
C PHE A 39 -6.89 0.86 1.88
N ASN A 40 -8.11 0.54 1.45
CA ASN A 40 -9.20 0.07 2.30
C ASN A 40 -9.63 -1.38 2.03
N ASP A 41 -9.18 -1.98 0.93
CA ASP A 41 -9.41 -3.39 0.60
C ASP A 41 -8.23 -3.92 -0.25
N ILE A 42 -7.89 -5.20 -0.10
CA ILE A 42 -6.81 -5.83 -0.89
C ILE A 42 -7.11 -5.83 -2.40
N GLY A 43 -8.38 -5.72 -2.78
CA GLY A 43 -8.83 -5.61 -4.17
C GLY A 43 -8.69 -4.21 -4.77
N GLU A 44 -8.31 -3.19 -3.99
CA GLU A 44 -8.01 -1.85 -4.51
C GLU A 44 -6.70 -1.83 -5.30
N SER A 45 -5.73 -2.70 -4.95
CA SER A 45 -4.46 -2.80 -5.69
C SER A 45 -4.02 -4.25 -5.88
N ALA A 46 -4.50 -4.87 -6.96
CA ALA A 46 -4.29 -6.28 -7.23
C ALA A 46 -2.86 -6.61 -7.70
N VAL A 47 -2.48 -7.89 -7.63
CA VAL A 47 -1.17 -8.36 -8.09
C VAL A 47 -1.04 -8.30 -9.62
N GLY A 48 0.15 -8.00 -10.11
CA GLY A 48 0.52 -8.05 -11.50
C GLY A 48 0.27 -6.73 -12.23
N THR A 49 -0.33 -6.81 -13.41
CA THR A 49 -0.58 -5.61 -14.23
C THR A 49 -1.70 -4.73 -13.71
N SER A 50 -2.38 -5.17 -12.65
CA SER A 50 -3.55 -4.49 -12.06
C SER A 50 -3.23 -3.80 -10.73
N ARG A 51 -1.94 -3.61 -10.43
CA ARG A 51 -1.46 -2.94 -9.22
C ARG A 51 -1.47 -1.43 -9.38
N ASP A 52 -1.70 -0.72 -8.30
CA ASP A 52 -1.54 0.72 -8.25
C ASP A 52 -0.07 1.15 -8.27
N VAL A 53 0.15 2.39 -8.70
CA VAL A 53 1.45 3.02 -8.82
C VAL A 53 1.44 4.33 -8.03
N ILE A 54 2.28 4.41 -7.01
CA ILE A 54 2.62 5.66 -6.33
C ILE A 54 3.88 6.24 -6.99
N ALA A 55 3.73 7.43 -7.59
CA ALA A 55 4.75 8.00 -8.47
C ALA A 55 5.86 8.77 -7.76
N ASP A 56 5.60 9.29 -6.55
CA ASP A 56 6.44 10.30 -5.90
C ASP A 56 6.57 10.16 -4.38
N PHE A 57 6.38 8.95 -3.85
CA PHE A 57 6.44 8.68 -2.40
C PHE A 57 7.75 9.16 -1.75
N LEU A 58 7.61 9.96 -0.69
CA LEU A 58 8.71 10.47 0.12
C LEU A 58 8.73 9.77 1.49
N GLY A 59 9.68 8.84 1.66
CA GLY A 59 9.87 8.12 2.93
C GLY A 59 10.03 9.05 4.14
N ASP A 60 9.59 8.55 5.30
CA ASP A 60 9.42 9.24 6.58
C ASP A 60 8.45 10.45 6.57
N THR A 61 8.11 11.00 5.40
CA THR A 61 7.21 12.14 5.24
C THR A 61 5.80 11.68 4.91
N ASP A 62 5.63 10.95 3.81
CA ASP A 62 4.37 10.38 3.40
C ASP A 62 4.05 9.11 4.19
N LYS A 63 2.80 8.67 4.10
CA LYS A 63 2.32 7.42 4.69
C LYS A 63 1.52 6.62 3.69
N MET A 64 1.68 5.30 3.73
CA MET A 64 0.68 4.38 3.23
C MET A 64 -0.17 3.87 4.38
N ASN A 65 -1.48 4.01 4.27
CA ASN A 65 -2.42 3.55 5.27
C ASN A 65 -3.07 2.24 4.83
N PHE A 66 -2.92 1.22 5.67
CA PHE A 66 -3.55 -0.09 5.52
C PHE A 66 -4.34 -0.49 6.77
N SER A 67 -4.52 0.42 7.73
CA SER A 67 -5.12 0.12 9.04
C SER A 67 -6.58 -0.30 8.99
N THR A 68 -7.25 -0.15 7.85
CA THR A 68 -8.65 -0.58 7.64
C THR A 68 -8.73 -1.98 7.02
N ILE A 69 -7.63 -2.53 6.52
CA ILE A 69 -7.54 -3.87 5.95
C ILE A 69 -7.17 -4.86 7.06
N ASP A 70 -7.97 -5.91 7.20
CA ASP A 70 -7.67 -7.01 8.11
C ASP A 70 -6.50 -7.84 7.58
N ALA A 71 -5.38 -7.80 8.31
CA ALA A 71 -4.15 -8.47 7.93
C ALA A 71 -4.18 -9.99 8.16
N ASP A 72 -5.11 -10.54 8.96
CA ASP A 72 -5.21 -11.97 9.21
C ASP A 72 -6.66 -12.44 9.19
N THR A 73 -7.12 -12.79 7.99
CA THR A 73 -8.52 -13.24 7.75
C THR A 73 -8.86 -14.58 8.43
N SER A 74 -7.90 -15.25 9.06
CA SER A 74 -8.12 -16.50 9.80
C SER A 74 -8.58 -16.29 11.25
N ILE A 75 -8.51 -15.05 11.74
CA ILE A 75 -8.86 -14.65 13.09
C ILE A 75 -9.95 -13.57 13.04
N ASP A 76 -10.90 -13.60 13.99
CA ASP A 76 -11.95 -12.58 14.05
C ASP A 76 -11.37 -11.21 14.45
N GLY A 77 -11.61 -10.18 13.65
CA GLY A 77 -11.32 -8.79 13.98
C GLY A 77 -10.68 -8.03 12.82
N ASN A 78 -10.00 -6.94 13.13
CA ASN A 78 -9.10 -6.28 12.19
C ASN A 78 -7.69 -6.36 12.80
N GLN A 79 -6.84 -7.20 12.24
CA GLN A 79 -5.45 -7.35 12.65
C GLN A 79 -4.57 -6.37 11.88
N ALA A 80 -3.63 -5.75 12.58
CA ALA A 80 -2.63 -4.88 11.97
C ALA A 80 -1.57 -5.70 11.23
N PHE A 81 -1.09 -5.18 10.09
CA PHE A 81 0.06 -5.77 9.40
C PHE A 81 1.36 -5.64 10.21
N SER A 82 2.32 -6.51 9.92
CA SER A 82 3.70 -6.44 10.37
C SER A 82 4.64 -6.20 9.19
N PHE A 83 5.32 -5.05 9.18
CA PHE A 83 6.33 -4.76 8.16
C PHE A 83 7.65 -5.50 8.45
N ILE A 84 8.03 -6.40 7.57
CA ILE A 84 9.23 -7.26 7.70
C ILE A 84 10.43 -6.77 6.87
N GLY A 85 10.38 -5.53 6.36
CA GLY A 85 11.43 -5.00 5.50
C GLY A 85 11.48 -5.72 4.16
N SER A 86 12.66 -6.17 3.73
CA SER A 86 12.84 -6.89 2.47
C SER A 86 12.80 -8.41 2.62
N ASP A 87 12.63 -8.92 3.85
CA ASP A 87 12.61 -10.37 4.11
C ASP A 87 11.48 -11.05 3.32
N ALA A 88 11.67 -12.32 2.99
CA ALA A 88 10.63 -13.10 2.33
C ALA A 88 9.48 -13.39 3.30
N PHE A 89 8.26 -13.50 2.77
CA PHE A 89 7.12 -13.97 3.55
C PHE A 89 7.41 -15.32 4.17
N ASN A 90 6.83 -15.55 5.35
CA ASN A 90 6.83 -16.85 6.00
C ASN A 90 5.38 -17.30 6.27
N THR A 91 5.18 -18.34 7.07
CA THR A 91 3.85 -18.92 7.30
C THR A 91 2.98 -18.12 8.29
N ILE A 92 3.32 -16.84 8.53
CA ILE A 92 2.57 -15.94 9.41
C ILE A 92 1.81 -14.97 8.50
N ALA A 93 0.48 -14.93 8.68
CA ALA A 93 -0.38 -13.97 8.00
C ALA A 93 -0.08 -12.52 8.43
N GLY A 94 -0.51 -11.58 7.61
CA GLY A 94 -0.44 -10.16 7.90
C GLY A 94 0.95 -9.56 7.75
N GLN A 95 1.75 -10.06 6.81
CA GLN A 95 3.08 -9.52 6.55
C GLN A 95 3.03 -8.49 5.42
N LEU A 96 3.74 -7.38 5.62
CA LEU A 96 4.08 -6.41 4.57
C LEU A 96 5.57 -6.47 4.31
N ARG A 97 5.97 -6.45 3.04
CA ARG A 97 7.38 -6.37 2.64
C ARG A 97 7.60 -5.39 1.49
N PHE A 98 8.79 -4.81 1.42
CA PHE A 98 9.20 -3.94 0.33
C PHE A 98 10.47 -4.45 -0.33
N ALA A 99 10.40 -4.79 -1.62
CA ALA A 99 11.54 -5.22 -2.41
C ALA A 99 11.38 -4.81 -3.88
N ASP A 100 12.48 -4.44 -4.54
CA ASP A 100 12.51 -4.11 -5.98
C ASP A 100 11.47 -3.07 -6.44
N GLY A 101 11.13 -2.10 -5.58
CA GLY A 101 10.16 -1.05 -5.87
C GLY A 101 8.70 -1.47 -5.68
N LEU A 102 8.45 -2.65 -5.10
CA LEU A 102 7.12 -3.16 -4.80
C LEU A 102 6.92 -3.30 -3.31
N LEU A 103 5.85 -2.68 -2.80
CA LEU A 103 5.26 -3.02 -1.51
C LEU A 103 4.29 -4.17 -1.74
N GLN A 104 4.38 -5.23 -0.95
CA GLN A 104 3.61 -6.45 -1.11
C GLN A 104 3.04 -6.87 0.24
N GLY A 105 1.80 -7.38 0.24
CA GLY A 105 1.15 -7.93 1.42
C GLY A 105 0.73 -9.40 1.24
N ASP A 106 0.80 -10.15 2.33
CA ASP A 106 0.26 -11.51 2.49
C ASP A 106 -0.66 -11.49 3.71
N VAL A 107 -1.97 -11.68 3.52
CA VAL A 107 -3.01 -11.62 4.54
C VAL A 107 -3.42 -12.99 5.07
N ASN A 108 -2.87 -14.08 4.52
CA ASN A 108 -3.33 -15.43 4.82
C ASN A 108 -2.19 -16.40 5.21
N GLY A 109 -0.93 -15.99 5.07
CA GLY A 109 0.25 -16.72 5.49
C GLY A 109 0.65 -17.86 4.56
N ASP A 110 0.17 -17.89 3.32
CA ASP A 110 0.55 -18.89 2.32
C ASP A 110 1.85 -18.55 1.57
N GLN A 111 2.48 -17.41 1.89
CA GLN A 111 3.69 -16.87 1.26
C GLN A 111 3.47 -16.42 -0.19
N ILE A 112 2.22 -16.29 -0.62
CA ILE A 112 1.83 -15.72 -1.90
C ILE A 112 1.43 -14.26 -1.67
N VAL A 113 1.79 -13.40 -2.61
CA VAL A 113 1.39 -11.99 -2.56
C VAL A 113 -0.11 -11.92 -2.82
N ASP A 114 -0.85 -11.29 -1.90
CA ASP A 114 -2.29 -11.09 -1.97
C ASP A 114 -2.64 -9.73 -2.60
N PHE A 115 -1.82 -8.71 -2.33
CA PHE A 115 -1.89 -7.40 -2.97
C PHE A 115 -0.50 -6.78 -3.08
N GLU A 116 -0.33 -5.84 -4.00
CA GLU A 116 0.93 -5.11 -4.13
C GLU A 116 0.73 -3.71 -4.68
N VAL A 117 1.67 -2.81 -4.38
CA VAL A 117 1.72 -1.42 -4.86
C VAL A 117 3.10 -1.14 -5.41
N ALA A 118 3.20 -0.59 -6.62
CA ALA A 118 4.47 -0.09 -7.15
C ALA A 118 4.78 1.29 -6.59
N VAL A 119 6.00 1.46 -6.10
CA VAL A 119 6.47 2.73 -5.52
C VAL A 119 7.70 3.19 -6.27
N ILE A 120 7.51 4.21 -7.11
CA ILE A 120 8.53 4.64 -8.06
C ILE A 120 9.63 5.42 -7.33
N GLY A 121 10.89 5.09 -7.64
CA GLY A 121 12.06 5.82 -7.14
C GLY A 121 12.45 5.53 -5.69
N VAL A 122 11.69 4.68 -4.98
CA VAL A 122 11.98 4.28 -3.60
C VAL A 122 12.77 2.98 -3.58
N THR A 123 13.89 2.96 -2.85
CA THR A 123 14.76 1.76 -2.72
C THR A 123 14.65 1.08 -1.37
N THR A 124 14.12 1.77 -0.36
CA THR A 124 13.98 1.28 1.01
C THR A 124 12.77 1.92 1.67
N MET A 125 12.08 1.16 2.51
CA MET A 125 11.01 1.64 3.39
C MET A 125 11.29 1.21 4.82
N THR A 126 10.70 1.91 5.78
CA THR A 126 10.76 1.60 7.21
C THR A 126 9.35 1.48 7.78
N GLY A 127 9.24 0.94 9.00
CA GLY A 127 7.95 0.88 9.69
C GLY A 127 7.28 2.25 9.90
N ASN A 128 8.02 3.36 9.84
CA ASN A 128 7.46 4.70 9.97
C ASN A 128 6.67 5.13 8.74
N ASP A 129 6.83 4.47 7.60
CA ASP A 129 6.16 4.80 6.33
C ASP A 129 4.69 4.33 6.31
N PHE A 130 4.25 3.63 7.36
CA PHE A 130 2.96 2.96 7.37
C PHE A 130 2.07 3.39 8.54
N VAL A 131 0.76 3.37 8.28
CA VAL A 131 -0.29 3.36 9.30
C VAL A 131 -0.95 1.99 9.24
N LEU A 132 -0.74 1.18 10.29
CA LEU A 132 -1.12 -0.23 10.38
C LEU A 132 -2.03 -0.48 11.58
#